data_AF-A0A1X7TBP2-F1
#
_entry.id   AF-A0A1X7TBP2-F1
#
_cell.length_a   1.000
_cell.length_b   1.000
_cell.length_c   1.000
_cell.angle_alpha   90.00
_cell.angle_beta   90.00
_cell.angle_gamma   90.00
#
_symmetry.space_group_name_H-M   'P 1'
#
loop_
_entity.id
_entity.type
_entity.pdbx_description
1 polymer ?
#
loop_
_entity_poly.entity_id
_entity_poly.type
_entity_poly.pdbx_seq_one_letter_code
_entity_poly.pdbx_strand_id
1 'polypeptide(L)'
;MADLAKRKKIRDGHRGIVTRRLAEAEKLLEEVKGGAIADEVQVAQLRLSLKEKLEALKRKDEEVVDLIDNGDEVIKEVEDADTFNENISNVLVALSRIAKIEGAAKGSHSGKAKLPKLNLPVFSGDVTE
;
A
#
# COMPACT_ATOMS: atom_id res chain seq x y z
N MET A 1 -12.42 -9.66 -32.10
CA MET A 1 -11.05 -9.22 -32.45
C MET A 1 -10.78 -7.72 -32.24
N ALA A 2 -11.53 -6.80 -32.87
CA ALA A 2 -11.28 -5.35 -32.71
C ALA A 2 -11.47 -4.85 -31.26
N ASP A 3 -12.49 -5.35 -30.56
CA ASP A 3 -12.74 -4.99 -29.16
C ASP A 3 -11.69 -5.56 -28.21
N LEU A 4 -11.23 -6.80 -28.42
CA LEU A 4 -10.13 -7.40 -27.67
C LEU A 4 -8.84 -6.57 -27.81
N ALA A 5 -8.47 -6.19 -29.04
CA ALA A 5 -7.30 -5.36 -29.28
C ALA A 5 -7.40 -3.99 -28.58
N LYS A 6 -8.60 -3.38 -28.59
CA LYS A 6 -8.86 -2.12 -27.88
C LYS A 6 -8.74 -2.29 -26.36
N ARG A 7 -9.29 -3.35 -25.77
CA ARG A 7 -9.21 -3.63 -24.32
C ARG A 7 -7.76 -3.88 -23.87
N LYS A 8 -7.00 -4.67 -24.64
CA LYS A 8 -5.56 -4.87 -24.40
C LYS A 8 -4.80 -3.55 -24.41
N LYS A 9 -5.02 -2.69 -25.41
CA LYS A 9 -4.38 -1.37 -25.49
C LYS A 9 -4.72 -0.45 -24.30
N ILE A 10 -5.97 -0.46 -23.84
CA ILE A 10 -6.39 0.29 -22.66
C ILE A 10 -5.64 -0.21 -21.43
N ARG A 11 -5.63 -1.54 -21.22
CA ARG A 11 -4.89 -2.16 -20.13
C ARG A 11 -3.41 -1.81 -20.18
N ASP A 12 -2.77 -1.89 -21.34
CA ASP A 12 -1.34 -1.58 -21.50
C ASP A 12 -1.04 -0.12 -21.11
N GLY A 13 -1.95 0.80 -21.41
CA GLY A 13 -1.89 2.17 -20.91
C GLY A 13 -1.89 2.26 -19.38
N HIS A 14 -2.75 1.48 -18.71
CA HIS A 14 -2.75 1.37 -17.25
C HIS A 14 -1.46 0.74 -16.72
N ARG A 15 -0.99 -0.36 -17.33
CA ARG A 15 0.28 -1.01 -16.96
C ARG A 15 1.44 -0.03 -17.08
N GLY A 16 1.51 0.76 -18.15
CA GLY A 16 2.56 1.79 -18.32
C GLY A 16 2.51 2.92 -17.28
N ILE A 17 1.34 3.28 -16.76
CA ILE A 17 1.24 4.21 -15.62
C ILE A 17 1.74 3.54 -14.33
N VAL A 18 1.37 2.27 -14.11
CA VAL A 18 1.81 1.50 -12.94
C VAL A 18 3.32 1.30 -12.94
N THR A 19 3.92 0.91 -14.06
CA THR A 19 5.38 0.74 -14.19
C THR A 19 6.14 2.00 -13.77
N ARG A 20 5.66 3.18 -14.15
CA ARG A 20 6.27 4.46 -13.71
C ARG A 20 6.18 4.64 -12.19
N ARG A 21 5.05 4.30 -11.58
CA ARG A 21 4.88 4.36 -10.11
C ARG A 21 5.69 3.30 -9.37
N LEU A 22 5.87 2.12 -9.96
CA LEU A 22 6.75 1.09 -9.41
C LEU A 22 8.19 1.57 -9.42
N ALA A 23 8.67 2.18 -10.50
CA ALA A 23 10.00 2.76 -10.55
C ALA A 23 10.22 3.88 -9.51
N GLU A 24 9.23 4.75 -9.32
CA GLU A 24 9.25 5.77 -8.25
C GLU A 24 9.33 5.12 -6.85
N ALA A 25 8.54 4.07 -6.61
CA ALA A 25 8.53 3.36 -5.34
C ALA A 25 9.84 2.60 -5.10
N GLU A 26 10.38 1.90 -6.10
CA GLU A 26 11.66 1.19 -6.02
C GLU A 26 12.79 2.15 -5.70
N LYS A 27 12.84 3.31 -6.36
CA LYS A 27 13.83 4.34 -6.04
C LYS A 27 13.77 4.75 -4.57
N LEU A 28 12.57 5.01 -4.05
CA LEU A 28 12.37 5.33 -2.63
C LEU A 28 12.82 4.17 -1.73
N LEU A 29 12.48 2.93 -2.07
CA LEU A 29 12.91 1.76 -1.31
C LEU A 29 14.44 1.63 -1.26
N GLU A 30 15.14 1.90 -2.38
CA GLU A 30 16.60 1.89 -2.43
C GLU A 30 17.22 3.03 -1.60
N GLU A 31 16.67 4.24 -1.68
CA GLU A 31 17.10 5.37 -0.85
C GLU A 31 16.99 5.03 0.66
N VAL A 32 15.88 4.42 1.06
CA VAL A 32 15.65 3.99 2.46
C VAL A 32 16.58 2.85 2.87
N LYS A 33 16.85 1.87 2.00
CA LYS A 33 17.87 0.84 2.25
C LYS A 33 19.27 1.45 2.43
N GLY A 34 19.55 2.55 1.73
CA GLY A 34 20.77 3.35 1.88
C GLY A 34 20.83 4.21 3.16
N GLY A 35 19.80 4.14 4.02
CA GLY A 35 19.74 4.86 5.29
C GLY A 35 19.02 6.22 5.22
N ALA A 36 18.41 6.57 4.09
CA ALA A 36 17.57 7.77 4.02
C ALA A 36 16.29 7.60 4.87
N ILE A 37 15.83 8.70 5.46
CA ILE A 37 14.53 8.76 6.13
C ILE A 37 13.48 8.92 5.03
N ALA A 38 12.46 8.07 5.02
CA ALA A 38 11.40 8.16 4.03
C ALA A 38 10.48 9.35 4.33
N ASP A 39 9.98 9.99 3.27
CA ASP A 39 8.87 10.94 3.43
C ASP A 39 7.56 10.14 3.58
N GLU A 40 7.00 10.17 4.80
CA GLU A 40 5.75 9.51 5.16
C GLU A 40 4.60 9.86 4.20
N VAL A 41 4.53 11.11 3.74
CA VAL A 41 3.49 11.59 2.80
C VAL A 41 3.71 10.95 1.43
N GLN A 42 4.94 10.94 0.94
CA GLN A 42 5.28 10.33 -0.35
C GLN A 42 4.99 8.82 -0.34
N VAL A 43 5.35 8.13 0.75
CA VAL A 43 5.06 6.70 0.94
C VAL A 43 3.55 6.44 0.95
N ALA A 44 2.77 7.26 1.67
CA ALA A 44 1.32 7.14 1.71
C ALA A 44 0.68 7.35 0.33
N GLN A 45 1.12 8.36 -0.41
CA GLN A 45 0.63 8.67 -1.76
C GLN A 45 0.92 7.55 -2.75
N LEU A 46 2.15 7.00 -2.76
CA LEU A 46 2.51 5.89 -3.62
C LEU A 46 1.68 4.64 -3.30
N ARG A 47 1.49 4.33 -2.01
CA ARG A 47 0.65 3.20 -1.59
C ARG A 47 -0.80 3.34 -2.04
N LEU A 48 -1.39 4.52 -1.84
CA LEU A 48 -2.76 4.77 -2.27
C LEU A 48 -2.89 4.62 -3.79
N SER A 49 -2.01 5.29 -4.54
CA SER A 49 -2.05 5.27 -6.00
C SER A 49 -1.81 3.88 -6.61
N LEU A 50 -0.92 3.07 -6.03
CA LEU A 50 -0.68 1.71 -6.48
C LEU A 50 -1.85 0.77 -6.16
N LYS A 51 -2.53 0.94 -5.01
CA LYS A 51 -3.74 0.17 -4.68
C LYS A 51 -4.89 0.44 -5.64
N GLU A 52 -5.20 1.72 -5.88
CA GLU A 52 -6.25 2.13 -6.82
C GLU A 52 -6.00 1.56 -8.22
N LYS A 53 -4.73 1.59 -8.67
CA LYS A 53 -4.37 1.06 -9.99
C LYS A 53 -4.38 -0.45 -10.06
N LEU A 54 -4.01 -1.14 -8.98
CA LEU A 54 -4.11 -2.60 -8.90
C LEU A 54 -5.57 -3.04 -9.06
N GLU A 55 -6.49 -2.39 -8.36
CA GLU A 55 -7.93 -2.67 -8.49
C GLU A 55 -8.44 -2.39 -9.91
N ALA A 56 -8.02 -1.27 -10.50
CA ALA A 56 -8.38 -0.95 -11.88
C ALA A 56 -7.81 -1.97 -12.87
N LEU A 57 -6.57 -2.42 -12.69
CA LEU A 57 -5.92 -3.41 -13.57
C LEU A 57 -6.62 -4.76 -13.51
N LYS A 58 -6.95 -5.26 -12.31
CA LYS A 58 -7.70 -6.52 -12.16
C LYS A 58 -8.99 -6.52 -12.97
N ARG A 59 -9.77 -5.42 -12.91
CA ARG A 59 -10.98 -5.27 -13.74
C ARG A 59 -10.66 -5.25 -15.24
N LYS A 60 -9.54 -4.65 -15.65
CA LYS A 60 -9.12 -4.64 -17.06
C LYS A 60 -8.62 -5.99 -17.54
N ASP A 61 -7.94 -6.75 -16.68
CA ASP A 61 -7.51 -8.11 -16.98
C ASP A 61 -8.73 -9.03 -17.15
N GLU A 62 -9.72 -8.95 -16.27
CA GLU A 62 -11.01 -9.65 -16.40
C GLU A 62 -11.71 -9.30 -17.74
N GLU A 63 -11.86 -8.01 -18.05
CA GLU A 63 -12.45 -7.56 -19.33
C GLU A 63 -11.70 -8.06 -20.57
N VAL A 64 -10.39 -8.34 -20.48
CA VAL A 64 -9.60 -8.89 -21.58
C VAL A 64 -9.83 -10.39 -21.69
N VAL A 65 -9.78 -11.10 -20.56
CA VAL A 65 -9.98 -12.55 -20.48
C VAL A 65 -11.37 -12.95 -20.99
N ASP A 66 -12.41 -12.18 -20.64
CA ASP A 66 -13.80 -12.41 -21.06
C ASP A 66 -14.00 -12.36 -22.60
N LEU A 67 -13.04 -11.79 -23.33
CA LEU A 67 -13.09 -11.64 -24.79
C LEU A 67 -12.21 -12.66 -25.54
N ILE A 68 -11.57 -13.60 -24.83
CA ILE A 68 -10.72 -14.65 -25.41
C ILE A 68 -11.50 -15.97 -25.44
N ASP A 69 -11.73 -16.51 -26.64
CA ASP A 69 -12.46 -17.78 -26.82
C ASP A 69 -11.56 -19.03 -26.64
N ASN A 70 -10.25 -18.87 -26.77
CA ASN A 70 -9.28 -19.97 -26.70
C ASN A 70 -8.78 -20.16 -25.26
N GLY A 71 -9.08 -21.32 -24.67
CA GLY A 71 -8.69 -21.64 -23.30
C GLY A 71 -7.18 -21.57 -23.03
N ASP A 72 -6.33 -21.97 -23.98
CA ASP A 72 -4.87 -21.89 -23.79
C ASP A 72 -4.37 -20.45 -23.79
N GLU A 73 -5.03 -19.55 -24.52
CA GLU A 73 -4.72 -18.12 -24.53
C GLU A 73 -5.24 -17.45 -23.25
N VAL A 74 -6.38 -17.88 -22.72
CA VAL A 74 -6.89 -17.42 -21.42
C VAL A 74 -5.89 -17.72 -20.31
N ILE A 75 -5.36 -18.95 -20.24
CA ILE A 75 -4.40 -19.35 -19.21
C ILE A 75 -3.18 -18.43 -19.24
N LYS A 76 -2.59 -18.22 -20.42
CA LYS A 76 -1.42 -17.33 -20.56
C LYS A 76 -1.74 -15.89 -20.16
N GLU A 77 -2.91 -15.38 -20.54
CA GLU A 77 -3.31 -14.03 -20.21
C GLU A 77 -3.50 -13.82 -18.69
N VAL A 78 -4.05 -14.83 -18.00
CA VAL A 78 -4.20 -14.83 -16.55
C VAL A 78 -2.83 -14.92 -15.86
N GLU A 79 -1.94 -15.81 -16.29
CA GLU A 79 -0.58 -15.92 -15.74
C GLU A 79 0.23 -14.61 -15.89
N ASP A 80 0.13 -13.96 -17.06
CA ASP A 80 0.76 -12.67 -17.32
C ASP A 80 0.18 -11.56 -16.43
N ALA A 81 -1.14 -11.56 -16.21
CA ALA A 81 -1.81 -10.62 -15.32
C ALA A 81 -1.40 -10.82 -13.87
N ASP A 82 -1.37 -12.07 -13.40
CA ASP A 82 -0.99 -12.42 -12.04
C ASP A 82 0.46 -12.04 -11.76
N THR A 83 1.38 -12.37 -12.67
CA THR A 83 2.79 -11.98 -12.55
C THR A 83 2.96 -10.47 -12.41
N PHE A 84 2.20 -9.68 -13.20
CA PHE A 84 2.23 -8.22 -13.10
C PHE A 84 1.64 -7.72 -11.77
N ASN A 85 0.55 -8.32 -11.32
CA ASN A 85 -0.14 -7.97 -10.07
C ASN A 85 0.67 -8.35 -8.83
N GLU A 86 1.43 -9.44 -8.88
CA GLU A 86 2.37 -9.86 -7.83
C GLU A 86 3.47 -8.82 -7.62
N ASN A 87 4.04 -8.28 -8.70
CA ASN A 87 5.04 -7.21 -8.61
C ASN A 87 4.50 -5.97 -7.88
N ILE A 88 3.27 -5.56 -8.20
CA ILE A 88 2.62 -4.44 -7.50
C ILE A 88 2.42 -4.75 -6.01
N SER A 89 1.95 -5.96 -5.72
CA SER A 89 1.68 -6.42 -4.35
C SER A 89 2.96 -6.47 -3.50
N ASN A 90 4.06 -6.95 -4.08
CA ASN A 90 5.37 -6.99 -3.43
C ASN A 90 5.86 -5.58 -3.04
N VAL A 91 5.75 -4.62 -3.96
CA VAL A 91 6.11 -3.21 -3.68
C VAL A 91 5.19 -2.59 -2.63
N LEU A 92 3.88 -2.86 -2.69
CA LEU A 92 2.93 -2.40 -1.68
C LEU A 92 3.26 -2.92 -0.27
N VAL A 93 3.68 -4.19 -0.16
CA VAL A 93 4.13 -4.78 1.11
C VAL A 93 5.39 -4.10 1.61
N ALA A 94 6.37 -3.86 0.74
CA ALA A 94 7.62 -3.17 1.09
C ALA A 94 7.35 -1.74 1.61
N LEU A 95 6.56 -0.94 0.88
CA LEU A 95 6.14 0.39 1.32
C LEU A 95 5.36 0.37 2.65
N SER A 96 4.56 -0.68 2.88
CA SER A 96 3.82 -0.84 4.14
C SER A 96 4.73 -1.10 5.34
N ARG A 97 5.88 -1.76 5.13
CA ARG A 97 6.87 -1.98 6.20
C ARG A 97 7.53 -0.68 6.62
N ILE A 98 7.89 0.18 5.67
CA ILE A 98 8.46 1.51 5.95
C ILE A 98 7.51 2.33 6.83
N ALA A 99 6.24 2.45 6.43
CA ALA A 99 5.25 3.20 7.18
C ALA A 99 5.03 2.66 8.62
N LYS A 100 5.15 1.34 8.83
CA LYS A 100 5.04 0.74 10.18
C LYS A 100 6.27 1.03 11.06
N ILE A 101 7.48 1.06 10.48
CA ILE A 101 8.71 1.37 11.20
C ILE A 101 8.67 2.81 11.74
N GLU A 102 8.20 3.76 10.93
CA GLU A 102 8.06 5.16 11.34
C GLU A 102 7.02 5.35 12.45
N GLY A 103 5.90 4.63 12.37
CA GLY A 103 4.88 4.63 13.43
C GLY A 103 5.38 4.05 14.77
N ALA A 104 6.23 3.02 14.72
CA ALA A 104 6.80 2.41 15.93
C ALA A 104 7.88 3.29 16.58
N ALA A 105 8.69 4.00 15.78
CA ALA A 105 9.72 4.92 16.29
C ALA A 105 9.12 6.14 17.03
N LYS A 106 7.93 6.59 16.65
CA LYS A 106 7.20 7.69 17.32
C LYS A 106 6.59 7.30 18.68
N GLY A 107 6.59 6.01 19.05
CA GLY A 107 6.01 5.51 20.30
C GLY A 107 6.93 5.52 21.53
N SER A 108 8.22 5.81 21.39
CA SER A 108 9.18 5.80 22.50
C SER A 108 9.53 7.22 22.99
N HIS A 109 8.52 7.97 23.44
CA HIS A 109 8.76 9.05 24.39
C HIS A 109 8.62 8.49 25.81
N SER A 110 9.74 8.04 26.38
CA SER A 110 9.90 7.84 27.84
C SER A 110 9.96 9.19 28.57
N GLY A 111 9.11 10.14 28.18
CA GLY A 111 8.87 11.35 28.93
C GLY A 111 8.11 10.95 30.17
N LYS A 112 8.80 10.82 31.31
CA LYS A 112 8.17 10.84 32.64
C LYS A 112 7.48 12.19 32.79
N ALA A 113 6.26 12.30 32.27
CA ALA A 113 5.38 13.42 32.55
C ALA A 113 5.18 13.43 34.07
N LYS A 114 5.81 14.38 34.76
CA LYS A 114 5.58 14.62 36.18
C LYS A 114 4.17 15.17 36.31
N LEU A 115 3.22 14.27 36.55
CA LEU A 115 1.86 14.66 36.91
C LEU A 115 1.93 15.59 38.13
N PRO A 116 1.20 16.72 38.13
CA PRO A 116 1.09 17.55 39.32
C PRO A 116 0.51 16.72 40.46
N LYS A 117 1.11 16.82 41.65
CA LYS A 117 0.69 16.07 42.82
C LYS A 117 -0.75 16.48 43.18
N LEU A 118 -1.68 15.55 43.03
CA LEU A 118 -3.06 15.72 43.43
C LEU A 118 -3.15 15.54 44.95
N ASN A 119 -3.33 16.63 45.70
CA ASN A 119 -3.65 16.53 47.12
C ASN A 119 -5.13 16.21 47.26
N LEU A 120 -5.43 14.91 47.42
CA LEU A 120 -6.77 14.47 47.76
C LEU A 120 -7.01 14.68 49.26
N PRO A 121 -8.06 15.39 49.67
CA PRO A 121 -8.46 15.42 51.07
C PRO A 121 -8.85 14.00 51.50
N VAL A 122 -8.31 13.55 52.63
CA VAL A 122 -8.69 12.26 53.22
C VAL A 122 -10.14 12.39 53.68
N PHE A 123 -11.04 11.65 53.05
CA PHE A 123 -12.43 11.56 53.50
C PHE A 123 -12.45 10.78 54.83
N SER A 124 -12.52 11.50 55.94
CA SER A 124 -12.88 10.95 57.25
C SER A 124 -14.39 11.06 57.41
N GLY A 125 -15.14 10.18 56.74
CA GLY A 125 -16.55 10.02 57.03
C GLY A 125 -16.70 9.23 58.33
N ASP A 126 -17.14 9.89 59.40
CA ASP A 126 -17.73 9.16 60.53
C ASP A 126 -19.03 8.54 60.02
N VAL A 127 -19.03 7.21 59.92
CA VAL A 127 -20.23 6.43 59.65
C VAL A 127 -21.14 6.64 60.85
N THR A 128 -22.15 7.50 60.70
CA THR A 128 -23.22 7.64 61.67
C THR A 128 -24.12 6.42 61.54
N GLU A 129 -24.31 5.72 62.65
CA GLU A 129 -25.26 4.59 62.80
C GLU A 129 -26.71 4.99 62.48
#